data_AF-A0A9D6TK26-F1
#
_entry.id   AF-A0A9D6TK26-F1
#
_cell.length_a   1.000
_cell.length_b   1.000
_cell.length_c   1.000
_cell.angle_alpha   90.00
_cell.angle_beta   90.00
_cell.angle_gamma   90.00
#
_symmetry.space_group_name_H-M   'P 1'
#
loop_
_entity.id
_entity.type
_entity.pdbx_description
1 polymer ?
#
loop_
_entity_poly.entity_id
_entity_poly.type
_entity_poly.pdbx_seq_one_letter_code
_entity_poly.pdbx_strand_id
1 'polypeptide(L)'
;MKPRTFLILAGLSLISGAGRAAGAAAEDGALFRPSSFESACQAASAEKMIVFIARNGSAGEALREYLGCYDVGMVQVASFVGVRGSFRLSSIKQLGRAHLPALAALRERRDEAERGMLNATGDRRAAMDFAALNGAHNPQACRSGFDPRDGGVASPGSRK
;
A
#
# COMPACT_ATOMS: atom_id res chain seq x y z
N MET A 1 -48.54 -16.21 44.34
CA MET A 1 -47.23 -15.93 43.72
C MET A 1 -47.41 -14.77 42.75
N LYS A 2 -46.73 -13.64 42.97
CA LYS A 2 -46.92 -12.37 42.23
C LYS A 2 -46.05 -12.34 40.96
N PRO A 3 -46.56 -11.93 39.79
CA PRO A 3 -45.75 -11.74 38.59
C PRO A 3 -44.92 -10.45 38.68
N ARG A 4 -43.66 -10.53 38.28
CA ARG A 4 -42.73 -9.39 38.18
C ARG A 4 -42.87 -8.75 36.80
N THR A 5 -43.46 -7.57 36.78
CA THR A 5 -43.55 -6.65 35.65
C THR A 5 -42.15 -6.16 35.25
N PHE A 6 -41.72 -6.45 34.03
CA PHE A 6 -40.57 -5.82 33.37
C PHE A 6 -41.02 -4.50 32.74
N LEU A 7 -40.52 -3.38 33.27
CA LEU A 7 -40.70 -2.06 32.67
C LEU A 7 -39.52 -1.79 31.72
N ILE A 8 -39.80 -1.75 30.41
CA ILE A 8 -38.87 -1.32 29.38
C ILE A 8 -38.86 0.21 29.40
N LEU A 9 -37.77 0.82 29.86
CA LEU A 9 -37.50 2.25 29.73
C LEU A 9 -36.83 2.51 28.38
N ALA A 10 -37.64 2.92 27.41
CA ALA A 10 -37.18 3.50 26.15
C ALA A 10 -36.62 4.91 26.41
N GLY A 11 -35.28 5.05 26.35
CA GLY A 11 -34.60 6.33 26.35
C GLY A 11 -34.59 6.92 24.94
N LEU A 12 -35.67 7.61 24.57
CA LEU A 12 -35.81 8.39 23.35
C LEU A 12 -35.27 9.81 23.61
N SER A 13 -33.98 10.04 23.38
CA SER A 13 -33.42 11.40 23.37
C SER A 13 -33.72 12.08 22.03
N LEU A 14 -34.79 12.87 22.02
CA LEU A 14 -35.01 13.94 21.04
C LEU A 14 -33.93 15.01 21.21
N ILE A 15 -33.06 15.18 20.23
CA ILE A 15 -32.31 16.43 20.02
C ILE A 15 -32.80 17.00 18.69
N SER A 16 -33.70 17.97 18.81
CA SER A 16 -34.24 18.80 17.74
C SER A 16 -33.66 20.21 17.89
N GLY A 17 -33.24 20.83 16.78
CA GLY A 17 -32.81 22.23 16.73
C GLY A 17 -31.49 22.41 15.96
N ALA A 18 -31.51 22.49 14.63
CA ALA A 18 -31.79 23.70 13.84
C ALA A 18 -30.61 24.70 13.79
N GLY A 19 -29.88 24.64 12.67
CA GLY A 19 -29.63 25.81 11.83
C GLY A 19 -28.69 26.89 12.35
N ARG A 20 -27.44 26.85 11.88
CA ARG A 20 -26.75 28.08 11.48
C ARG A 20 -25.89 27.83 10.24
N ALA A 21 -26.48 28.17 9.10
CA ALA A 21 -25.75 28.46 7.87
C ALA A 21 -24.92 29.73 8.10
N ALA A 22 -23.60 29.62 7.90
CA ALA A 22 -22.69 30.76 7.81
C ALA A 22 -21.61 30.42 6.78
N GLY A 23 -21.61 31.21 5.71
CA GLY A 23 -20.54 31.49 4.74
C GLY A 23 -19.75 30.29 4.21
N ALA A 24 -19.91 29.87 2.95
CA ALA A 24 -19.38 30.58 1.79
C ALA A 24 -17.90 31.00 1.98
N ALA A 25 -17.02 30.01 2.17
CA ALA A 25 -15.68 30.11 1.63
C ALA A 25 -15.77 29.68 0.16
N ALA A 26 -15.76 30.68 -0.72
CA ALA A 26 -15.51 30.49 -2.14
C ALA A 26 -14.09 29.95 -2.27
N GLU A 27 -13.95 28.63 -2.39
CA GLU A 27 -12.77 28.00 -2.97
C GLU A 27 -12.86 28.21 -4.48
N ASP A 28 -12.67 29.45 -4.94
CA ASP A 28 -12.22 29.77 -6.29
C ASP A 28 -10.75 29.32 -6.39
N GLY A 29 -10.54 28.02 -6.26
CA GLY A 29 -9.27 27.30 -6.33
C GLY A 29 -9.27 26.45 -7.58
N ALA A 30 -9.38 27.11 -8.74
CA ALA A 30 -9.29 26.48 -10.04
C ALA A 30 -8.05 25.56 -10.12
N LEU A 31 -8.32 24.27 -10.36
CA LEU A 31 -7.65 23.51 -11.41
C LEU A 31 -6.11 23.52 -11.41
N PHE A 32 -5.45 23.25 -10.27
CA PHE A 32 -4.14 22.60 -10.37
C PHE A 32 -4.37 21.10 -10.58
N ARG A 33 -4.72 20.72 -11.82
CA ARG A 33 -4.51 19.34 -12.27
C ARG A 33 -3.06 19.29 -12.74
N PRO A 34 -2.09 18.80 -11.94
CA PRO A 34 -0.76 18.58 -12.46
C PRO A 34 -0.92 17.64 -13.66
N SER A 35 -0.56 18.16 -14.83
CA SER A 35 -0.44 17.36 -16.03
C SER A 35 0.41 16.13 -15.70
N SER A 36 0.08 14.97 -16.25
CA SER A 36 0.65 13.66 -15.88
C SER A 36 2.18 13.57 -15.88
N PHE A 37 2.87 14.55 -16.47
CA PHE A 37 4.32 14.70 -16.44
C PHE A 37 4.85 15.36 -15.16
N GLU A 38 4.13 16.32 -14.58
CA GLU A 38 4.53 17.05 -13.36
C GLU A 38 4.36 16.18 -12.11
N SER A 39 3.33 15.33 -12.07
CA SER A 39 3.17 14.29 -11.03
C SER A 39 4.24 13.20 -11.14
N ALA A 40 4.66 12.83 -12.35
CA ALA A 40 5.78 11.91 -12.57
C ALA A 40 7.14 12.55 -12.23
N CYS A 41 7.34 13.82 -12.58
CA CYS A 41 8.50 14.62 -12.18
C CYS A 41 8.53 14.88 -10.67
N GLN A 42 7.38 15.04 -10.01
CA GLN A 42 7.27 15.06 -8.55
C GLN A 42 7.57 13.70 -7.94
N ALA A 43 7.15 12.59 -8.56
CA ALA A 43 7.54 11.25 -8.10
C ALA A 43 9.05 10.99 -8.25
N ALA A 44 9.68 11.54 -9.30
CA ALA A 44 11.12 11.47 -9.54
C ALA A 44 11.92 12.46 -8.67
N SER A 45 11.41 13.67 -8.40
CA SER A 45 12.04 14.62 -7.46
C SER A 45 11.85 14.16 -6.01
N ALA A 46 10.75 13.47 -5.72
CA ALA A 46 10.52 12.81 -4.44
C ALA A 46 11.58 11.74 -4.17
N GLU A 47 12.11 11.01 -5.16
CA GLU A 47 13.20 10.07 -4.87
C GLU A 47 14.42 10.74 -4.24
N LYS A 48 14.83 11.91 -4.76
CA LYS A 48 15.96 12.66 -4.19
C LYS A 48 15.63 13.19 -2.80
N MET A 49 14.41 13.72 -2.61
CA MET A 49 13.96 14.24 -1.32
C MET A 49 13.77 13.14 -0.28
N ILE A 50 13.32 11.96 -0.66
CA ILE A 50 13.11 10.83 0.25
C ILE A 50 14.45 10.20 0.63
N VAL A 51 15.42 10.10 -0.28
CA VAL A 51 16.80 9.70 0.07
C VAL A 51 17.40 10.73 1.04
N PHE A 52 17.12 12.01 0.85
CA PHE A 52 17.54 13.07 1.78
C PHE A 52 16.86 12.92 3.15
N ILE A 53 15.54 12.70 3.23
CA ILE A 53 14.82 12.53 4.51
C ILE A 53 15.28 11.24 5.22
N ALA A 54 15.47 10.15 4.48
CA ALA A 54 16.00 8.90 5.02
C ALA A 54 17.44 9.04 5.56
N ARG A 55 18.24 9.94 4.97
CA ARG A 55 19.60 10.25 5.43
C ARG A 55 19.65 11.28 6.56
N ASN A 56 18.70 12.22 6.60
CA ASN A 56 18.69 13.36 7.54
C ASN A 56 17.73 13.19 8.73
N GLY A 57 17.04 12.06 8.85
CA GLY A 57 16.65 11.54 10.17
C GLY A 57 15.17 11.25 10.42
N SER A 58 14.26 11.39 9.46
CA SER A 58 12.85 11.03 9.68
C SER A 58 12.43 9.85 8.81
N ALA A 59 12.85 8.64 9.20
CA ALA A 59 12.44 7.40 8.55
C ALA A 59 10.90 7.26 8.46
N GLY A 60 10.16 7.82 9.43
CA GLY A 60 8.70 7.83 9.43
C GLY A 60 8.08 8.74 8.36
N GLU A 61 8.65 9.91 8.11
CA GLU A 61 8.20 10.79 7.01
C GLU A 61 8.55 10.19 5.66
N ALA A 62 9.77 9.65 5.51
CA ALA A 62 10.16 8.93 4.30
C ALA A 62 9.20 7.77 4.00
N LEU A 63 8.81 6.99 5.02
CA LEU A 63 7.83 5.92 4.88
C LEU A 63 6.47 6.46 4.42
N ARG A 64 5.96 7.52 5.07
CA ARG A 64 4.66 8.11 4.73
C ARG A 64 4.61 8.55 3.26
N GLU A 65 5.68 9.20 2.79
CA GLU A 65 5.78 9.65 1.40
C GLU A 65 5.88 8.48 0.42
N TYR A 66 6.69 7.47 0.73
CA TYR A 66 6.79 6.26 -0.09
C TYR A 66 5.45 5.54 -0.24
N LEU A 67 4.69 5.45 0.85
CA LEU A 67 3.35 4.83 0.85
C LEU A 67 2.35 5.69 0.08
N GLY A 68 2.34 7.02 0.27
CA GLY A 68 1.48 7.93 -0.49
C GLY A 68 1.72 7.85 -2.01
N CYS A 69 2.98 7.78 -2.43
CA CYS A 69 3.32 7.55 -3.83
C CYS A 69 2.86 6.19 -4.37
N TYR A 70 2.90 5.15 -3.53
CA TYR A 70 2.48 3.80 -3.90
C TYR A 70 0.96 3.69 -4.04
N ASP A 71 0.21 4.24 -3.06
CA ASP A 71 -1.24 4.11 -2.97
C ASP A 71 -1.97 5.10 -3.89
N VAL A 72 -1.53 6.36 -3.97
CA VAL A 72 -2.24 7.42 -4.70
C VAL A 72 -1.58 7.72 -6.05
N GLY A 73 -0.27 8.00 -6.04
CA GLY A 73 0.43 8.56 -7.20
C GLY A 73 0.50 7.61 -8.40
N MET A 74 0.68 6.31 -8.17
CA MET A 74 0.91 5.34 -9.25
C MET A 74 -0.32 4.53 -9.67
N VAL A 75 -1.45 4.64 -8.98
CA VAL A 75 -2.69 3.96 -9.39
C VAL A 75 -3.33 4.67 -10.60
N GLN A 76 -3.19 5.99 -10.69
CA GLN A 76 -3.86 6.79 -11.73
C GLN A 76 -3.22 6.66 -13.12
N VAL A 77 -1.97 6.23 -13.21
CA VAL A 77 -1.21 6.21 -14.47
C VAL A 77 -0.78 4.78 -14.79
N ALA A 78 -1.47 4.15 -15.74
CA ALA A 78 -1.27 2.74 -16.10
C ALA A 78 0.17 2.40 -16.57
N SER A 79 0.90 3.36 -17.13
CA SER A 79 2.30 3.15 -17.57
C SER A 79 3.28 2.98 -16.40
N PHE A 80 2.91 3.38 -15.18
CA PHE A 80 3.78 3.24 -14.00
C PHE A 80 3.60 1.93 -13.22
N VAL A 81 2.81 0.97 -13.71
CA VAL A 81 2.62 -0.33 -13.04
C VAL A 81 3.97 -1.04 -12.77
N GLY A 82 4.90 -1.02 -13.74
CA GLY A 82 6.22 -1.63 -13.58
C GLY A 82 7.11 -0.91 -12.56
N VAL A 83 7.03 0.43 -12.51
CA VAL A 83 7.79 1.24 -11.55
C VAL A 83 7.25 1.04 -10.13
N ARG A 84 5.92 0.97 -10.00
CA ARG A 84 5.22 0.70 -8.73
C ARG A 84 5.64 -0.63 -8.11
N GLY A 85 5.68 -1.69 -8.91
CA GLY A 85 6.06 -3.02 -8.46
C GLY A 85 7.56 -3.21 -8.19
N SER A 86 8.43 -2.30 -8.63
CA SER A 86 9.89 -2.52 -8.62
C SER A 86 10.63 -1.54 -7.70
N PHE A 87 10.79 -0.29 -8.14
CA PHE A 87 11.67 0.67 -7.47
C PHE A 87 11.12 1.08 -6.11
N ARG A 88 9.83 1.43 -6.04
CA ARG A 88 9.21 1.91 -4.81
C ARG A 88 9.17 0.84 -3.73
N LEU A 89 8.80 -0.39 -4.09
CA LEU A 89 8.83 -1.53 -3.17
C LEU A 89 10.25 -1.86 -2.69
N SER A 90 11.25 -1.76 -3.56
CA SER A 90 12.66 -1.93 -3.18
C SER A 90 13.11 -0.86 -2.16
N SER A 91 12.72 0.40 -2.35
CA SER A 91 13.04 1.47 -1.40
C SER A 91 12.36 1.27 -0.03
N ILE A 92 11.09 0.89 -0.01
CA ILE A 92 10.37 0.58 1.25
C ILE A 92 11.01 -0.62 1.94
N LYS A 93 11.38 -1.67 1.19
CA LYS A 93 12.12 -2.83 1.71
C LYS A 93 13.46 -2.43 2.31
N GLN A 94 14.20 -1.54 1.63
CA GLN A 94 15.49 -1.04 2.11
C GLN A 94 15.31 -0.23 3.40
N LEU A 95 14.31 0.65 3.46
CA LEU A 95 13.94 1.38 4.67
C LEU A 95 13.57 0.43 5.82
N GLY A 96 12.85 -0.64 5.50
CA GLY A 96 12.47 -1.71 6.43
C GLY A 96 13.63 -2.43 7.11
N ARG A 97 14.86 -2.35 6.57
CA ARG A 97 16.06 -2.91 7.23
C ARG A 97 16.42 -2.19 8.53
N ALA A 98 16.11 -0.90 8.62
CA ALA A 98 16.40 -0.06 9.79
C ALA A 98 15.12 0.45 10.48
N HIS A 99 13.96 0.36 9.82
CA HIS A 99 12.69 0.90 10.30
C HIS A 99 11.57 -0.15 10.19
N LEU A 100 11.34 -0.91 11.27
CA LEU A 100 10.36 -2.00 11.33
C LEU A 100 8.93 -1.63 10.88
N PRO A 101 8.40 -0.42 11.14
CA PRO A 101 7.08 -0.02 10.64
C PRO A 101 6.95 -0.11 9.11
N ALA A 102 8.03 0.05 8.35
CA ALA A 102 8.00 -0.11 6.90
C ALA A 102 7.75 -1.57 6.48
N LEU A 103 8.29 -2.54 7.21
CA LEU A 103 8.02 -3.97 6.97
C LEU A 103 6.57 -4.34 7.33
N ALA A 104 6.05 -3.76 8.41
CA ALA A 104 4.64 -3.93 8.78
C ALA A 104 3.70 -3.40 7.69
N ALA A 105 3.98 -2.20 7.16
CA ALA A 105 3.20 -1.60 6.08
C ALA A 105 3.24 -2.41 4.77
N LEU A 106 4.38 -3.03 4.45
CA LEU A 106 4.48 -3.96 3.30
C LEU A 106 3.68 -5.24 3.52
N ARG A 107 3.68 -5.76 4.75
CA ARG A 107 2.91 -6.96 5.11
C ARG A 107 1.41 -6.73 4.94
N GLU A 108 0.92 -5.64 5.50
CA GLU A 108 -0.50 -5.27 5.44
C GLU A 108 -0.98 -5.16 3.98
N ARG A 109 -0.22 -4.46 3.13
CA ARG A 109 -0.54 -4.33 1.70
C ARG A 109 -0.44 -5.65 0.95
N ARG A 110 0.50 -6.52 1.30
CA ARG A 110 0.57 -7.88 0.73
C ARG A 110 -0.71 -8.65 1.08
N ASP A 111 -1.15 -8.61 2.33
CA ASP A 111 -2.33 -9.33 2.81
C ASP A 111 -3.63 -8.77 2.17
N GLU A 112 -3.67 -7.47 1.88
CA GLU A 112 -4.72 -6.85 1.06
C GLU A 112 -4.68 -7.32 -0.40
N ALA A 113 -3.50 -7.31 -1.03
CA ALA A 113 -3.33 -7.76 -2.41
C ALA A 113 -3.65 -9.25 -2.57
N GLU A 114 -3.34 -10.07 -1.57
CA GLU A 114 -3.71 -11.49 -1.53
C GLU A 114 -5.23 -11.66 -1.55
N ARG A 115 -5.94 -10.95 -0.65
CA ARG A 115 -7.41 -10.96 -0.62
C ARG A 115 -8.00 -10.47 -1.96
N GLY A 116 -7.42 -9.41 -2.54
CA GLY A 116 -7.82 -8.91 -3.85
C GLY A 116 -7.64 -9.95 -4.97
N MET A 117 -6.47 -10.60 -5.01
CA MET A 117 -6.17 -11.66 -5.97
C MET A 117 -7.11 -12.86 -5.83
N LEU A 118 -7.41 -13.29 -4.60
CA LEU A 118 -8.31 -14.42 -4.35
C LEU A 118 -9.77 -14.10 -4.75
N ASN A 119 -10.21 -12.86 -4.57
CA ASN A 119 -11.55 -12.42 -4.94
C ASN A 119 -11.71 -12.13 -6.44
N ALA A 120 -10.62 -11.79 -7.14
CA ALA A 120 -10.63 -11.44 -8.56
C ALA A 120 -10.12 -12.60 -9.42
N THR A 121 -10.92 -13.67 -9.55
CA THR A 121 -10.55 -14.85 -10.34
C THR A 121 -10.21 -14.47 -11.79
N GLY A 122 -8.97 -14.70 -12.19
CA GLY A 122 -8.48 -14.41 -13.55
C GLY A 122 -7.89 -13.02 -13.75
N ASP A 123 -7.85 -12.15 -12.73
CA ASP A 123 -7.21 -10.85 -12.85
C ASP A 123 -5.68 -10.95 -12.72
N ARG A 124 -5.01 -10.95 -13.89
CA ARG A 124 -3.55 -10.96 -13.98
C ARG A 124 -2.90 -9.79 -13.25
N ARG A 125 -3.55 -8.62 -13.17
CA ARG A 125 -2.99 -7.44 -12.51
C ARG A 125 -2.94 -7.64 -11.00
N ALA A 126 -4.02 -8.15 -10.40
CA ALA A 126 -4.06 -8.50 -9.00
C ALA A 126 -2.98 -9.54 -8.63
N ALA A 127 -2.79 -10.56 -9.48
CA ALA A 127 -1.72 -11.55 -9.29
C ALA A 127 -0.31 -10.95 -9.37
N MET A 128 -0.06 -10.03 -10.31
CA MET A 128 1.24 -9.35 -10.42
C MET A 128 1.52 -8.44 -9.23
N ASP A 129 0.52 -7.70 -8.75
CA ASP A 129 0.65 -6.82 -7.59
C ASP A 129 0.96 -7.62 -6.32
N PHE A 130 0.25 -8.73 -6.10
CA PHE A 130 0.54 -9.65 -5.00
C PHE A 130 1.96 -10.24 -5.10
N ALA A 131 2.37 -10.72 -6.28
CA ALA A 131 3.71 -11.27 -6.48
C ALA A 131 4.81 -10.25 -6.17
N ALA A 132 4.65 -9.00 -6.61
CA ALA A 132 5.60 -7.93 -6.34
C ALA A 132 5.70 -7.62 -4.83
N LEU A 133 4.56 -7.49 -4.15
CA LEU A 133 4.50 -7.25 -2.70
C LEU A 133 5.07 -8.42 -1.90
N ASN A 134 4.80 -9.66 -2.30
CA ASN A 134 5.32 -10.86 -1.64
C ASN A 134 6.85 -10.95 -1.74
N GLY A 135 7.42 -10.62 -2.91
CA GLY A 135 8.88 -10.55 -3.10
C GLY A 135 9.55 -9.42 -2.30
N ALA A 136 8.85 -8.29 -2.13
CA ALA A 136 9.33 -7.18 -1.33
C ALA A 136 9.29 -7.50 0.18
N HIS A 137 8.22 -8.14 0.65
CA HIS A 137 8.02 -8.44 2.06
C HIS A 137 8.90 -9.60 2.56
N ASN A 138 9.31 -10.54 1.70
CA ASN A 138 10.11 -11.69 2.14
C ASN A 138 11.62 -11.32 2.25
N PRO A 139 12.18 -11.13 3.47
CA PRO A 139 13.62 -10.93 3.64
C PRO A 139 14.42 -12.23 3.44
N GLN A 140 13.78 -13.40 3.57
CA GLN A 140 14.42 -14.70 3.44
C GLN A 140 14.53 -15.17 1.98
N ALA A 141 13.68 -14.71 1.06
CA ALA A 141 13.77 -15.03 -0.36
C ALA A 141 15.08 -14.54 -1.02
N CYS A 142 15.77 -13.56 -0.42
CA CYS A 142 17.11 -13.14 -0.83
C CYS A 142 18.24 -13.91 -0.11
N ARG A 143 17.93 -14.71 0.92
CA ARG A 143 18.89 -15.56 1.65
C ARG A 143 18.86 -17.01 1.18
N SER A 144 17.73 -17.50 0.69
CA SER A 144 17.71 -18.66 -0.20
C SER A 144 18.21 -18.18 -1.56
N GLY A 145 19.52 -17.92 -1.65
CA GLY A 145 20.16 -17.86 -2.95
C GLY A 145 19.70 -19.07 -3.73
N PHE A 146 19.33 -18.86 -4.99
CA PHE A 146 19.58 -19.84 -6.02
C PHE A 146 21.02 -20.32 -5.81
N ASP A 147 21.20 -21.41 -5.06
CA ASP A 147 22.49 -22.07 -4.97
C ASP A 147 22.62 -22.81 -6.30
N PRO A 148 23.58 -22.47 -7.17
CA PRO A 148 23.76 -23.21 -8.42
C PRO A 148 24.03 -24.71 -8.20
N ARG A 149 24.20 -25.18 -6.95
CA ARG A 149 24.27 -26.60 -6.57
C ARG A 149 22.92 -27.28 -6.36
N ASP A 150 21.81 -26.56 -6.29
CA ASP A 150 20.46 -27.18 -6.35
C ASP A 150 20.13 -27.72 -7.76
N GLY A 151 21.12 -27.69 -8.66
CA GLY A 151 21.47 -28.81 -9.53
C GLY A 151 20.29 -29.67 -9.91
N GLY A 152 19.59 -29.25 -10.98
CA GLY A 152 18.42 -29.93 -11.51
C GLY A 152 18.58 -31.44 -11.40
N VAL A 153 17.80 -32.04 -10.52
CA VAL A 153 17.62 -33.49 -10.47
C VAL A 153 17.12 -33.90 -11.84
N ALA A 154 18.04 -34.37 -12.67
CA ALA A 154 17.76 -34.97 -13.95
C ALA A 154 16.68 -36.03 -13.70
N SER A 155 15.50 -35.84 -14.28
CA SER A 155 14.42 -36.83 -14.20
C SER A 155 14.95 -38.17 -14.71
N PRO A 156 15.07 -39.21 -13.86
CA PRO A 156 15.56 -40.51 -14.28
C PRO A 156 14.40 -41.25 -14.93
N GLY A 157 14.22 -41.08 -16.23
CA GLY A 157 13.07 -41.70 -16.88
C GLY A 157 12.97 -41.51 -18.38
N SER A 158 14.05 -41.75 -19.13
CA SER A 158 13.97 -42.01 -20.57
C SER A 158 15.25 -42.67 -21.07
N ARG A 159 15.37 -43.98 -20.85
CA ARG A 159 16.13 -44.86 -21.74
C ARG A 159 15.19 -46.01 -22.13
N LYS A 160 14.83 -46.04 -23.41
CA LYS A 160 14.27 -47.20 -24.08
C LYS A 160 15.41 -48.14 -24.44
#